data_AF-A0A916MZS2-F1
#
_entry.id   AF-A0A916MZS2-F1
#
_cell.length_a   1.000
_cell.length_b   1.000
_cell.length_c   1.000
_cell.angle_alpha   90.00
_cell.angle_beta   90.00
_cell.angle_gamma   90.00
#
_symmetry.space_group_name_H-M   'P 1'
#
loop_
_entity.id
_entity.type
_entity.pdbx_description
1 polymer ?
#
loop_
_entity_poly.entity_id
_entity_poly.type
_entity_poly.pdbx_seq_one_letter_code
_entity_poly.pdbx_strand_id
1 'polypeptide(L)'
;MTNRDIRKGGLDAEKFGLPVVVRCLCAIAVFLLSPMWPNMSPALAADLPTAARTVLDLQPFRHATRVDIEMAGGRKGTATLTELNPRANAWYLLELDWLEPGERRPQHRSYHLENPNPRGQENVRLDAGAGGLHLQLNGAGLDCPLWTRAPTTQLEEARKSALPYAPLCNGRIYLRNPVAGTYTRIERVTNFLRDHVWGGDRIVGFVRDQFYEDAFIERGETAIAAGATGDKGAPPDAPAAARLAQDFANRKLTPDHLGIDMGTRNLRLGHWYPARDAPGIYLSTIQPLAIDMTLLHSAQINVNALDSVEANANDYLVAFDLNRFSVGFALGTDHPRVGWSERTLDEVRDHSQPGPDGIDTVTPLVTNGMLSPTLITQIAATFTGGFKREHGAFHFGALAHVNHGSHYGFIEQGTVFSKLQPGLATLYVLDDGTVGMKTWDDKDNDTLLPQLRHARQNGVALIEYYPATGQSRPGTLVNRWGAGNWSGSDRKDLRTLRAGACLANGMGRQFLIYGYFSSATPSAMARVFQAYGCRYAMHLDMNALEHTYLAIYTHKNGKVIVEHLIQGMAEVDQKGGGGEYAPRFLNYPDDRDFFYVLPKNPPQ
;
A
#
# COMPACT_ATOMS: atom_id res chain seq x y z
N MET A 1 -28.58 53.17 -45.99
CA MET A 1 -27.81 53.83 -47.07
C MET A 1 -26.40 54.06 -46.57
N THR A 2 -25.37 53.73 -47.38
CA THR A 2 -24.00 54.33 -47.42
C THR A 2 -23.13 54.37 -46.13
N ASN A 3 -21.80 54.14 -46.14
CA ASN A 3 -20.85 54.01 -47.26
C ASN A 3 -19.47 53.45 -46.80
N ARG A 4 -18.78 52.70 -47.71
CA ARG A 4 -17.30 52.75 -48.01
C ARG A 4 -16.28 52.35 -46.91
N ASP A 5 -15.06 51.84 -47.20
CA ASP A 5 -14.34 51.44 -48.45
C ASP A 5 -13.15 50.48 -48.08
N ILE A 6 -12.81 49.39 -48.81
CA ILE A 6 -11.82 49.24 -49.93
C ILE A 6 -10.32 49.33 -49.47
N ARG A 7 -9.28 48.53 -49.85
CA ARG A 7 -8.90 47.59 -50.97
C ARG A 7 -7.85 46.52 -50.45
N LYS A 8 -7.79 45.25 -50.91
CA LYS A 8 -6.90 44.62 -51.97
C LYS A 8 -5.39 45.00 -51.92
N GLY A 9 -4.35 44.20 -52.22
CA GLY A 9 -4.07 42.82 -52.71
C GLY A 9 -2.53 42.56 -52.61
N GLY A 10 -1.83 41.57 -53.19
CA GLY A 10 -2.10 40.48 -54.15
C GLY A 10 -0.97 39.40 -54.14
N LEU A 11 -0.43 38.97 -55.30
CA LEU A 11 0.78 38.11 -55.46
C LEU A 11 1.79 38.74 -56.44
N ASP A 12 3.06 38.32 -56.41
CA ASP A 12 3.96 38.23 -57.60
C ASP A 12 5.19 37.31 -57.35
N ALA A 13 5.91 36.95 -58.41
CA ALA A 13 7.02 35.96 -58.41
C ALA A 13 8.21 36.35 -59.32
N GLU A 14 9.29 35.55 -59.26
CA GLU A 14 10.49 35.44 -60.14
C GLU A 14 11.87 36.00 -59.68
N LYS A 15 12.82 35.04 -59.51
CA LYS A 15 14.22 34.96 -60.01
C LYS A 15 15.22 36.13 -59.88
N PHE A 16 16.41 35.86 -59.30
CA PHE A 16 17.65 35.40 -59.99
C PHE A 16 18.91 35.50 -59.08
N GLY A 17 19.91 34.64 -59.24
CA GLY A 17 21.30 34.90 -58.77
C GLY A 17 22.11 33.69 -58.26
N LEU A 18 23.12 33.25 -59.02
CA LEU A 18 24.19 32.32 -58.59
C LEU A 18 25.54 32.84 -59.15
N PRO A 19 26.70 32.60 -58.50
CA PRO A 19 27.63 31.58 -59.03
C PRO A 19 28.43 30.80 -57.95
N VAL A 20 28.53 29.46 -58.04
CA VAL A 20 29.68 28.66 -58.59
C VAL A 20 31.04 28.80 -57.89
N VAL A 21 31.48 27.73 -57.19
CA VAL A 21 32.81 27.08 -57.34
C VAL A 21 32.63 25.56 -57.19
N VAL A 22 33.39 24.78 -57.97
CA VAL A 22 33.29 23.32 -58.11
C VAL A 22 34.49 22.60 -57.47
N ARG A 23 34.27 21.43 -56.84
CA ARG A 23 35.22 20.30 -56.90
C ARG A 23 34.57 18.96 -56.53
N CYS A 24 34.45 18.06 -57.51
CA CYS A 24 34.23 16.64 -57.29
C CYS A 24 35.55 15.94 -56.97
N LEU A 25 35.50 14.83 -56.22
CA LEU A 25 36.36 13.65 -56.45
C LEU A 25 35.74 12.40 -55.80
N CYS A 26 36.09 11.23 -56.32
CA CYS A 26 35.31 10.00 -56.23
C CYS A 26 35.62 9.10 -55.02
N ALA A 27 34.64 8.26 -54.71
CA ALA A 27 34.74 6.87 -54.23
C ALA A 27 35.46 6.57 -52.89
N ILE A 28 34.77 5.84 -52.02
CA ILE A 28 34.87 4.37 -51.92
C ILE A 28 33.77 3.88 -50.96
N ALA A 29 32.99 2.88 -51.37
CA ALA A 29 32.06 2.19 -50.48
C ALA A 29 32.74 0.92 -49.96
N VAL A 30 32.99 0.84 -48.65
CA VAL A 30 33.38 -0.39 -47.96
C VAL A 30 32.49 -0.55 -46.74
N PHE A 31 31.78 -1.68 -46.69
CA PHE A 31 31.04 -2.13 -45.52
C PHE A 31 32.01 -2.40 -44.36
N LEU A 32 31.79 -1.78 -43.21
CA LEU A 32 32.27 -2.29 -41.93
C LEU A 32 31.10 -2.34 -40.94
N LEU A 33 30.72 -3.56 -40.57
CA LEU A 33 29.70 -3.85 -39.58
C LEU A 33 30.26 -3.61 -38.17
N SER A 34 29.52 -2.86 -37.36
CA SER A 34 29.52 -2.97 -35.90
C SER A 34 28.13 -2.58 -35.39
N PRO A 35 27.59 -3.27 -34.38
CA PRO A 35 26.15 -3.25 -34.12
C PRO A 35 25.74 -1.98 -33.38
N MET A 36 24.89 -1.17 -34.01
CA MET A 36 24.05 -0.24 -33.27
C MET A 36 23.00 -1.06 -32.51
N TRP A 37 23.07 -1.05 -31.18
CA TRP A 37 21.94 -1.51 -30.37
C TRP A 37 20.75 -0.57 -30.63
N PRO A 38 19.59 -1.07 -31.11
CA PRO A 38 18.39 -0.24 -31.19
C PRO A 38 17.85 0.01 -29.79
N ASN A 39 17.50 1.27 -29.51
CA ASN A 39 16.76 1.63 -28.30
C ASN A 39 15.44 0.82 -28.25
N MET A 40 15.31 -0.08 -27.26
CA MET A 40 14.03 -0.69 -26.93
C MET A 40 13.19 0.33 -26.16
N SER A 41 12.23 0.94 -26.83
CA SER A 41 11.10 1.59 -26.15
C SER A 41 10.28 0.51 -25.44
N PRO A 42 9.91 0.67 -24.15
CA PRO A 42 8.98 -0.23 -23.48
C PRO A 42 7.55 0.03 -23.99
N ALA A 43 7.23 -0.53 -25.15
CA ALA A 43 5.85 -0.63 -25.64
C ALA A 43 5.10 -1.64 -24.76
N LEU A 44 4.49 -1.16 -23.68
CA LEU A 44 3.64 -1.94 -22.79
C LEU A 44 2.41 -2.46 -23.53
N ALA A 45 2.41 -3.77 -23.81
CA ALA A 45 1.26 -4.60 -24.20
C ALA A 45 0.49 -4.19 -25.47
N ALA A 46 1.01 -4.58 -26.63
CA ALA A 46 0.20 -4.87 -27.82
C ALA A 46 0.29 -6.39 -28.13
N ASP A 47 -0.87 -7.02 -28.34
CA ASP A 47 -1.08 -8.38 -28.86
C ASP A 47 -0.13 -9.50 -28.40
N LEU A 48 -0.29 -9.93 -27.14
CA LEU A 48 -0.06 -11.33 -26.77
C LEU A 48 -1.38 -12.10 -26.84
N PRO A 49 -1.41 -13.36 -27.33
CA PRO A 49 -2.62 -14.17 -27.39
C PRO A 49 -3.30 -14.35 -26.02
N THR A 50 -4.59 -14.66 -26.03
CA THR A 50 -5.42 -15.05 -24.86
C THR A 50 -5.04 -16.41 -24.27
N ALA A 51 -3.75 -16.66 -24.07
CA ALA A 51 -3.31 -17.54 -22.99
C ALA A 51 -3.79 -16.92 -21.66
N ALA A 52 -4.19 -17.75 -20.71
CA ALA A 52 -4.62 -17.28 -19.39
C ALA A 52 -3.45 -16.54 -18.72
N ARG A 53 -3.55 -15.20 -18.63
CA ARG A 53 -2.55 -14.39 -17.92
C ARG A 53 -2.53 -14.82 -16.46
N THR A 54 -1.33 -14.90 -15.91
CA THR A 54 -1.09 -15.20 -14.50
C THR A 54 -0.51 -13.96 -13.81
N VAL A 55 -0.45 -13.97 -12.47
CA VAL A 55 0.24 -12.90 -11.73
C VAL A 55 1.73 -12.80 -12.11
N LEU A 56 2.35 -13.86 -12.65
CA LEU A 56 3.74 -13.82 -13.12
C LEU A 56 3.89 -12.91 -14.34
N ASP A 57 2.86 -12.80 -15.19
CA ASP A 57 2.87 -11.93 -16.37
C ASP A 57 2.80 -10.44 -16.00
N LEU A 58 2.38 -10.11 -14.77
CA LEU A 58 2.44 -8.76 -14.22
C LEU A 58 3.83 -8.36 -13.71
N GLN A 59 4.82 -9.26 -13.68
CA GLN A 59 6.16 -8.96 -13.15
C GLN A 59 7.12 -8.56 -14.28
N PRO A 60 7.36 -7.25 -14.52
CA PRO A 60 8.22 -6.80 -15.63
C PRO A 60 9.70 -7.11 -15.42
N PHE A 61 10.13 -7.32 -14.17
CA PHE A 61 11.54 -7.52 -13.81
C PHE A 61 11.89 -8.97 -13.48
N ARG A 62 10.96 -9.92 -13.65
CA ARG A 62 11.17 -11.32 -13.25
C ARG A 62 12.34 -11.96 -13.99
N HIS A 63 13.09 -12.80 -13.30
CA HIS A 63 14.19 -13.57 -13.88
C HIS A 63 14.00 -15.06 -13.56
N ALA A 64 13.98 -15.91 -14.59
CA ALA A 64 13.76 -17.34 -14.46
C ALA A 64 15.00 -18.15 -14.85
N THR A 65 15.43 -19.05 -13.97
CA THR A 65 16.47 -20.06 -14.26
C THR A 65 15.82 -21.43 -14.32
N ARG A 66 16.23 -22.29 -15.27
CA ARG A 66 15.67 -23.65 -15.44
C ARG A 66 16.81 -24.67 -15.52
N VAL A 67 16.70 -25.77 -14.77
CA VAL A 67 17.68 -26.87 -14.77
C VAL A 67 16.99 -28.24 -14.77
N ASP A 68 17.54 -29.21 -15.49
CA ASP A 68 17.07 -30.59 -15.42
C ASP A 68 17.44 -31.23 -14.08
N ILE A 69 16.54 -32.04 -13.53
CA ILE A 69 16.64 -32.64 -12.19
C ILE A 69 16.27 -34.12 -12.23
N GLU A 70 16.84 -34.89 -11.29
CA GLU A 70 16.57 -36.33 -11.13
C GLU A 70 16.39 -36.69 -9.65
N MET A 71 15.32 -37.42 -9.33
CA MET A 71 15.03 -37.92 -7.98
C MET A 71 15.42 -39.38 -7.78
N ALA A 72 15.15 -39.91 -6.57
CA ALA A 72 15.22 -41.34 -6.30
C ALA A 72 14.41 -42.14 -7.33
N GLY A 73 14.91 -43.32 -7.70
CA GLY A 73 14.30 -44.17 -8.72
C GLY A 73 14.49 -43.71 -10.17
N GLY A 74 15.31 -42.68 -10.42
CA GLY A 74 15.61 -42.19 -11.77
C GLY A 74 14.48 -41.38 -12.40
N ARG A 75 13.51 -40.89 -11.60
CA ARG A 75 12.45 -40.01 -12.08
C ARG A 75 13.05 -38.67 -12.49
N LYS A 76 12.97 -38.38 -13.79
CA LYS A 76 13.45 -37.13 -14.40
C LYS A 76 12.39 -36.05 -14.37
N GLY A 77 12.84 -34.82 -14.32
CA GLY A 77 11.99 -33.64 -14.34
C GLY A 77 12.81 -32.38 -14.62
N THR A 78 12.18 -31.23 -14.43
CA THR A 78 12.85 -29.93 -14.53
C THR A 78 12.45 -29.03 -13.36
N ALA A 79 13.42 -28.33 -12.77
CA ALA A 79 13.17 -27.24 -11.83
C ALA A 79 13.24 -25.90 -12.57
N THR A 80 12.28 -25.01 -12.31
CA THR A 80 12.34 -23.60 -12.69
C THR A 80 12.26 -22.75 -11.43
N LEU A 81 13.15 -21.77 -11.29
CA LEU A 81 13.15 -20.80 -10.20
C LEU A 81 12.98 -19.42 -10.83
N THR A 82 11.80 -18.84 -10.63
CA THR A 82 11.45 -17.50 -11.08
C THR A 82 11.57 -16.53 -9.91
N GLU A 83 12.64 -15.74 -9.88
CA GLU A 83 12.76 -14.57 -9.01
C GLU A 83 11.81 -13.49 -9.49
N LEU A 84 10.91 -13.02 -8.62
CA LEU A 84 9.83 -12.12 -9.04
C LEU A 84 10.34 -10.69 -9.31
N ASN A 85 11.33 -10.25 -8.53
CA ASN A 85 12.02 -8.98 -8.72
C ASN A 85 13.46 -9.07 -8.14
N PRO A 86 14.51 -9.15 -8.99
CA PRO A 86 15.90 -9.29 -8.56
C PRO A 86 16.47 -8.13 -7.74
N ARG A 87 15.87 -6.93 -7.81
CA ARG A 87 16.28 -5.80 -6.94
C ARG A 87 15.68 -5.92 -5.54
N ALA A 88 14.50 -6.52 -5.43
CA ALA A 88 13.89 -6.81 -4.14
C ALA A 88 14.53 -8.05 -3.47
N ASN A 89 14.97 -9.04 -4.28
CA ASN A 89 15.68 -10.27 -3.84
C ASN A 89 14.92 -11.03 -2.72
N ALA A 90 13.59 -10.90 -2.71
CA ALA A 90 12.73 -11.24 -1.58
C ALA A 90 11.88 -12.49 -1.83
N TRP A 91 11.30 -12.63 -3.02
CA TRP A 91 10.35 -13.70 -3.32
C TRP A 91 10.66 -14.41 -4.64
N TYR A 92 10.43 -15.72 -4.63
CA TYR A 92 10.68 -16.62 -5.74
C TYR A 92 9.51 -17.59 -5.91
N LEU A 93 9.21 -17.96 -7.14
CA LEU A 93 8.41 -19.14 -7.42
C LEU A 93 9.34 -20.28 -7.85
N LEU A 94 9.34 -21.38 -7.09
CA LEU A 94 9.97 -22.63 -7.49
C LEU A 94 8.90 -23.56 -8.08
N GLU A 95 9.11 -23.98 -9.32
CA GLU A 95 8.25 -24.89 -10.07
C GLU A 95 9.01 -26.18 -10.37
N LEU A 96 8.40 -27.32 -10.06
CA LEU A 96 8.95 -28.66 -10.30
C LEU A 96 8.01 -29.42 -11.24
N ASP A 97 8.49 -29.73 -12.45
CA ASP A 97 7.79 -30.53 -13.45
C ASP A 97 8.35 -31.96 -13.44
N TRP A 98 7.55 -32.97 -13.04
CA TRP A 98 7.99 -34.37 -12.96
C TRP A 98 7.35 -35.25 -14.03
N LEU A 99 8.14 -36.01 -14.79
CA LEU A 99 7.60 -36.98 -15.75
C LEU A 99 7.49 -38.37 -15.09
N GLU A 100 6.26 -38.84 -14.84
CA GLU A 100 6.05 -40.20 -14.34
C GLU A 100 6.24 -41.26 -15.44
N PRO A 101 6.73 -42.47 -15.11
CA PRO A 101 6.85 -43.56 -16.08
C PRO A 101 5.50 -43.93 -16.71
N GLY A 102 5.37 -43.67 -18.02
CA GLY A 102 4.17 -43.96 -18.80
C GLY A 102 3.18 -42.80 -18.95
N GLU A 103 3.35 -41.69 -18.22
CA GLU A 103 2.54 -40.48 -18.41
C GLU A 103 3.08 -39.62 -19.56
N ARG A 104 2.17 -38.96 -20.29
CA ARG A 104 2.51 -38.04 -21.40
C ARG A 104 2.55 -36.55 -20.99
N ARG A 105 2.15 -36.23 -19.77
CA ARG A 105 2.14 -34.87 -19.22
C ARG A 105 2.89 -34.89 -17.88
N PRO A 106 3.78 -33.93 -17.62
CA PRO A 106 4.45 -33.88 -16.33
C PRO A 106 3.47 -33.45 -15.23
N GLN A 107 3.68 -33.98 -14.02
CA GLN A 107 3.05 -33.48 -12.80
C GLN A 107 3.75 -32.19 -12.39
N HIS A 108 3.03 -31.08 -12.49
CA HIS A 108 3.52 -29.75 -12.11
C HIS A 108 3.24 -29.46 -10.63
N ARG A 109 4.23 -28.91 -9.92
CA ARG A 109 4.09 -28.42 -8.54
C ARG A 109 4.80 -27.09 -8.36
N SER A 110 4.11 -26.12 -7.74
CA SER A 110 4.65 -24.79 -7.47
C SER A 110 4.78 -24.50 -5.97
N TYR A 111 5.80 -23.71 -5.61
CA TYR A 111 6.18 -23.35 -4.25
C TYR A 111 6.59 -21.87 -4.21
N HIS A 112 5.82 -21.03 -3.50
CA HIS A 112 6.17 -19.63 -3.28
C HIS A 112 7.16 -19.55 -2.12
N LEU A 113 8.39 -19.12 -2.40
CA LEU A 113 9.51 -19.06 -1.45
C LEU A 113 9.83 -17.61 -1.10
N GLU A 114 10.17 -17.38 0.17
CA GLU A 114 10.61 -16.09 0.68
C GLU A 114 12.04 -16.16 1.22
N ASN A 115 12.86 -15.20 0.81
CA ASN A 115 14.13 -14.84 1.42
C ASN A 115 13.86 -13.80 2.53
N PRO A 116 13.98 -14.17 3.82
CA PRO A 116 13.73 -13.25 4.92
C PRO A 116 14.89 -12.26 5.17
N ASN A 117 16.03 -12.40 4.46
CA ASN A 117 17.14 -11.45 4.54
C ASN A 117 17.66 -11.02 3.15
N PRO A 118 16.88 -10.25 2.37
CA PRO A 118 17.27 -9.88 1.00
C PRO A 118 18.52 -9.00 0.89
N ARG A 119 18.98 -8.38 1.99
CA ARG A 119 20.19 -7.54 1.99
C ARG A 119 21.47 -8.31 2.35
N GLY A 120 21.38 -9.37 3.14
CA GLY A 120 22.54 -10.21 3.52
C GLY A 120 22.66 -11.53 2.74
N GLN A 121 21.60 -11.96 2.06
CA GLN A 121 21.62 -13.13 1.17
C GLN A 121 21.73 -12.67 -0.28
N GLU A 122 22.96 -12.45 -0.75
CA GLU A 122 23.34 -11.88 -2.04
C GLU A 122 22.83 -12.66 -3.27
N ASN A 123 22.49 -13.94 -3.11
CA ASN A 123 21.95 -14.75 -4.20
C ASN A 123 21.18 -15.99 -3.73
N VAL A 124 20.19 -16.37 -4.54
CA VAL A 124 19.43 -17.63 -4.43
C VAL A 124 19.39 -18.26 -5.82
N ARG A 125 20.02 -19.42 -6.00
CA ARG A 125 20.12 -20.12 -7.30
C ARG A 125 19.62 -21.54 -7.20
N LEU A 126 19.19 -22.12 -8.32
CA LEU A 126 19.00 -23.56 -8.44
C LEU A 126 20.34 -24.29 -8.39
N ASP A 127 20.38 -25.41 -7.66
CA ASP A 127 21.45 -26.40 -7.73
C ASP A 127 20.85 -27.78 -8.02
N ALA A 128 21.09 -28.28 -9.24
CA ALA A 128 20.65 -29.59 -9.68
C ALA A 128 21.42 -30.74 -9.01
N GLY A 129 22.69 -30.52 -8.63
CA GLY A 129 23.54 -31.51 -7.97
C GLY A 129 23.18 -31.69 -6.50
N ALA A 130 22.89 -30.59 -5.80
CA ALA A 130 22.36 -30.61 -4.43
C ALA A 130 20.87 -31.02 -4.36
N GLY A 131 20.14 -30.98 -5.49
CA GLY A 131 18.70 -31.25 -5.53
C GLY A 131 17.91 -30.18 -4.78
N GLY A 132 18.25 -28.91 -4.99
CA GLY A 132 17.70 -27.81 -4.20
C GLY A 132 18.18 -26.42 -4.63
N LEU A 133 18.46 -25.57 -3.65
CA LEU A 133 18.96 -24.22 -3.85
C LEU A 133 20.40 -24.08 -3.34
N HIS A 134 21.19 -23.23 -4.01
CA HIS A 134 22.43 -22.71 -3.46
C HIS A 134 22.21 -21.25 -3.01
N LEU A 135 22.52 -20.97 -1.75
CA LEU A 135 22.33 -19.67 -1.11
C LEU A 135 23.69 -19.01 -0.88
N GLN A 136 23.86 -17.77 -1.33
CA GLN A 136 25.05 -16.96 -1.05
C GLN A 136 24.73 -15.98 0.08
N LEU A 137 25.37 -16.13 1.25
CA LEU A 137 25.14 -15.32 2.45
C LEU A 137 26.44 -14.65 2.90
N ASN A 138 26.53 -13.32 2.82
CA ASN A 138 27.72 -12.53 3.23
C ASN A 138 29.05 -13.13 2.71
N GLY A 139 29.14 -13.47 1.43
CA GLY A 139 30.31 -14.13 0.84
C GLY A 139 30.46 -15.65 1.07
N ALA A 140 29.65 -16.29 1.92
CA ALA A 140 29.67 -17.74 2.15
C ALA A 140 28.54 -18.48 1.42
N GLY A 141 28.86 -19.62 0.79
CA GLY A 141 27.86 -20.49 0.14
C GLY A 141 27.22 -21.48 1.12
N LEU A 142 25.93 -21.76 0.94
CA LEU A 142 25.17 -22.77 1.68
C LEU A 142 24.25 -23.54 0.72
N ASP A 143 24.46 -24.84 0.62
CA ASP A 143 23.58 -25.73 -0.13
C ASP A 143 22.33 -26.07 0.70
N CYS A 144 21.17 -25.95 0.09
CA CYS A 144 19.87 -26.25 0.66
C CYS A 144 19.15 -27.32 -0.18
N PRO A 145 19.33 -28.61 0.13
CA PRO A 145 18.60 -29.70 -0.54
C PRO A 145 17.10 -29.61 -0.26
N LEU A 146 16.27 -29.55 -1.31
CA LEU A 146 14.82 -29.33 -1.19
C LEU A 146 13.96 -30.48 -1.75
N TRP A 147 14.44 -31.17 -2.79
CA TRP A 147 13.74 -32.28 -3.47
C TRP A 147 14.65 -33.51 -3.67
N THR A 148 15.57 -33.74 -2.74
CA THR A 148 16.53 -34.85 -2.77
C THR A 148 15.88 -36.25 -2.73
N ARG A 149 16.71 -37.28 -2.93
CA ARG A 149 16.40 -38.71 -3.08
C ARG A 149 15.73 -39.43 -1.88
N ALA A 150 14.99 -38.72 -1.02
CA ALA A 150 14.22 -39.31 0.08
C ALA A 150 12.75 -39.56 -0.33
N PRO A 151 12.00 -40.47 0.35
CA PRO A 151 10.60 -40.74 0.03
C PRO A 151 9.64 -39.56 0.29
N THR A 152 9.97 -38.71 1.26
CA THR A 152 9.37 -37.39 1.49
C THR A 152 10.46 -36.33 1.33
N THR A 153 10.11 -35.18 0.74
CA THR A 153 11.05 -34.08 0.52
C THR A 153 10.80 -32.95 1.51
N GLN A 154 11.82 -32.12 1.77
CA GLN A 154 11.67 -30.99 2.69
C GLN A 154 10.56 -30.03 2.24
N LEU A 155 10.38 -29.85 0.92
CA LEU A 155 9.26 -29.08 0.35
C LEU A 155 7.89 -29.69 0.65
N GLU A 156 7.75 -31.02 0.58
CA GLU A 156 6.50 -31.69 0.92
C GLU A 156 6.18 -31.61 2.41
N GLU A 157 7.19 -31.76 3.27
CA GLU A 157 7.04 -31.65 4.72
C GLU A 157 6.68 -30.22 5.14
N ALA A 158 7.37 -29.23 4.58
CA ALA A 158 7.03 -27.81 4.76
C ALA A 158 5.61 -27.49 4.25
N ARG A 159 5.19 -28.05 3.11
CA ARG A 159 3.82 -27.89 2.58
C ARG A 159 2.77 -28.56 3.48
N LYS A 160 3.06 -29.75 4.01
CA LYS A 160 2.18 -30.50 4.93
C LYS A 160 2.08 -29.89 6.33
N SER A 161 3.06 -29.07 6.75
CA SER A 161 3.07 -28.43 8.08
C SER A 161 1.91 -27.46 8.34
N ALA A 162 1.25 -26.96 7.28
CA ALA A 162 0.22 -25.92 7.31
C ALA A 162 0.62 -24.60 8.01
N LEU A 163 1.90 -24.41 8.37
CA LEU A 163 2.41 -23.13 8.87
C LEU A 163 2.34 -22.08 7.74
N PRO A 164 1.84 -20.85 7.98
CA PRO A 164 1.83 -19.78 6.97
C PRO A 164 3.22 -19.56 6.33
N TYR A 165 4.25 -19.57 7.19
CA TYR A 165 5.67 -19.53 6.83
C TYR A 165 6.35 -20.80 7.36
N ALA A 166 6.49 -21.83 6.52
CA ALA A 166 7.16 -23.06 6.89
C ALA A 166 8.68 -22.94 6.64
N PRO A 167 9.54 -23.14 7.66
CA PRO A 167 10.98 -22.93 7.51
C PRO A 167 11.65 -23.97 6.62
N LEU A 168 12.45 -23.50 5.67
CA LEU A 168 13.36 -24.27 4.83
C LEU A 168 14.80 -23.80 5.08
N CYS A 169 15.80 -24.58 4.66
CA CYS A 169 17.21 -24.17 4.71
C CYS A 169 17.66 -23.65 6.09
N ASN A 170 17.25 -24.30 7.19
CA ASN A 170 17.48 -23.83 8.57
C ASN A 170 16.95 -22.41 8.86
N GLY A 171 15.81 -22.04 8.28
CA GLY A 171 15.19 -20.71 8.42
C GLY A 171 15.83 -19.62 7.55
N ARG A 172 16.67 -19.98 6.57
CA ARG A 172 17.20 -19.05 5.57
C ARG A 172 16.27 -18.84 4.37
N ILE A 173 15.27 -19.70 4.20
CA ILE A 173 14.15 -19.54 3.27
C ILE A 173 12.87 -19.93 4.01
N TYR A 174 11.74 -19.31 3.68
CA TYR A 174 10.42 -19.78 4.09
C TYR A 174 9.62 -20.24 2.87
N LEU A 175 8.94 -21.38 2.98
CA LEU A 175 7.81 -21.71 2.10
C LEU A 175 6.59 -20.95 2.59
N ARG A 176 6.01 -20.10 1.73
CA ARG A 176 4.73 -19.46 1.96
C ARG A 176 3.62 -20.45 1.61
N ASN A 177 2.87 -20.88 2.62
CA ASN A 177 1.71 -21.77 2.44
C ASN A 177 0.42 -20.94 2.38
N PRO A 178 -0.53 -21.29 1.48
CA PRO A 178 -1.88 -20.74 1.53
C PRO A 178 -2.53 -21.07 2.87
N VAL A 179 -3.11 -20.06 3.51
CA VAL A 179 -3.80 -20.17 4.80
C VAL A 179 -5.05 -19.31 4.77
N ALA A 180 -6.09 -19.73 5.50
CA ALA A 180 -7.32 -18.95 5.61
C ALA A 180 -7.09 -17.74 6.54
N GLY A 181 -7.38 -16.54 6.03
CA GLY A 181 -7.45 -15.34 6.85
C GLY A 181 -8.60 -15.37 7.85
N THR A 182 -8.47 -14.58 8.91
CA THR A 182 -9.54 -14.46 9.90
C THR A 182 -10.41 -13.25 9.65
N TYR A 183 -11.57 -13.50 9.04
CA TYR A 183 -12.69 -12.56 8.97
C TYR A 183 -13.35 -12.37 10.35
N THR A 184 -13.90 -11.17 10.59
CA THR A 184 -14.83 -10.95 11.69
C THR A 184 -16.15 -11.70 11.46
N ARG A 185 -16.97 -11.91 12.51
CA ARG A 185 -18.19 -12.73 12.39
C ARG A 185 -19.20 -12.15 11.38
N ILE A 186 -19.27 -10.82 11.31
CA ILE A 186 -20.13 -10.09 10.38
C ILE A 186 -19.59 -10.25 8.95
N GLU A 187 -18.30 -9.98 8.75
CA GLU A 187 -17.65 -10.07 7.44
C GLU A 187 -17.73 -11.46 6.82
N ARG A 188 -17.64 -12.53 7.61
CA ARG A 188 -17.83 -13.91 7.13
C ARG A 188 -19.23 -14.13 6.56
N VAL A 189 -20.27 -13.62 7.22
CA VAL A 189 -21.67 -13.72 6.75
C VAL A 189 -21.87 -12.86 5.50
N THR A 190 -21.32 -11.63 5.49
CA THR A 190 -21.36 -10.73 4.34
C THR A 190 -20.67 -11.31 3.10
N ASN A 191 -19.45 -11.82 3.23
CA ASN A 191 -18.70 -12.41 2.13
C ASN A 191 -19.42 -13.68 1.61
N PHE A 192 -19.84 -14.60 2.51
CA PHE A 192 -20.58 -15.80 2.09
C PHE A 192 -21.85 -15.48 1.29
N LEU A 193 -22.65 -14.51 1.76
CA LEU A 193 -23.86 -14.09 1.07
C LEU A 193 -23.57 -13.44 -0.30
N ARG A 194 -22.49 -12.66 -0.43
CA ARG A 194 -22.09 -12.09 -1.74
C ARG A 194 -21.58 -13.17 -2.69
N ASP A 195 -20.68 -14.02 -2.22
CA ASP A 195 -19.96 -14.99 -3.06
C ASP A 195 -20.86 -16.13 -3.55
N HIS A 196 -21.94 -16.46 -2.81
CA HIS A 196 -22.78 -17.65 -3.07
C HIS A 196 -24.27 -17.36 -3.28
N VAL A 197 -24.77 -16.13 -3.08
CA VAL A 197 -26.20 -15.81 -3.24
C VAL A 197 -26.39 -14.69 -4.27
N TRP A 198 -27.05 -15.03 -5.38
CA TRP A 198 -27.41 -14.07 -6.42
C TRP A 198 -28.31 -12.95 -5.86
N GLY A 199 -27.80 -11.72 -5.83
CA GLY A 199 -28.46 -10.56 -5.19
C GLY A 199 -28.09 -10.32 -3.72
N GLY A 200 -27.07 -11.01 -3.19
CA GLY A 200 -26.63 -10.95 -1.80
C GLY A 200 -26.42 -9.55 -1.22
N ASP A 201 -25.97 -8.57 -2.00
CA ASP A 201 -25.74 -7.19 -1.54
C ASP A 201 -27.00 -6.49 -0.97
N ARG A 202 -28.19 -6.90 -1.43
CA ARG A 202 -29.45 -6.38 -0.86
C ARG A 202 -29.73 -6.92 0.54
N ILE A 203 -29.17 -8.07 0.90
CA ILE A 203 -29.31 -8.71 2.22
C ILE A 203 -28.23 -8.17 3.18
N VAL A 204 -27.05 -7.82 2.67
CA VAL A 204 -25.93 -7.23 3.45
C VAL A 204 -26.33 -5.91 4.13
N GLY A 205 -27.21 -5.11 3.53
CA GLY A 205 -27.74 -3.88 4.15
C GLY A 205 -28.47 -4.15 5.48
N PHE A 206 -29.30 -5.19 5.52
CA PHE A 206 -30.18 -5.48 6.67
C PHE A 206 -29.42 -5.90 7.94
N VAL A 207 -28.22 -6.49 7.81
CA VAL A 207 -27.37 -6.89 8.95
C VAL A 207 -26.57 -5.71 9.52
N ARG A 208 -26.37 -4.65 8.73
CA ARG A 208 -25.58 -3.47 9.10
C ARG A 208 -26.33 -2.47 9.97
N ASP A 209 -27.63 -2.27 9.69
CA ASP A 209 -28.46 -1.24 10.32
C ASP A 209 -28.58 -1.31 11.86
N GLN A 210 -28.17 -2.41 12.50
CA GLN A 210 -28.32 -2.66 13.94
C GLN A 210 -27.10 -2.32 14.82
N PHE A 211 -25.93 -1.95 14.26
CA PHE A 211 -24.67 -1.86 15.04
C PHE A 211 -23.81 -0.60 14.83
N TYR A 212 -24.15 0.31 13.92
CA TYR A 212 -23.26 1.41 13.49
C TYR A 212 -23.85 2.83 13.58
N GLU A 213 -24.71 3.11 14.57
CA GLU A 213 -25.19 4.48 14.84
C GLU A 213 -24.26 5.25 15.79
N ASP A 214 -23.57 6.29 15.31
CA ASP A 214 -22.82 7.33 16.07
C ASP A 214 -21.83 6.83 17.17
N ALA A 215 -21.61 5.52 17.29
CA ALA A 215 -20.99 4.88 18.46
C ALA A 215 -19.47 5.12 18.58
N PHE A 216 -18.83 5.59 17.51
CA PHE A 216 -17.40 5.88 17.47
C PHE A 216 -17.07 7.37 17.58
N ILE A 217 -18.07 8.27 17.77
CA ILE A 217 -17.80 9.71 17.88
C ILE A 217 -17.14 10.03 19.22
N GLU A 218 -15.81 10.13 19.19
CA GLU A 218 -15.01 10.65 20.29
C GLU A 218 -15.31 12.13 20.53
N ARG A 219 -15.73 12.47 21.76
CA ARG A 219 -16.05 13.87 22.16
C ARG A 219 -15.18 14.35 23.32
N GLY A 220 -14.98 13.55 24.37
CA GLY A 220 -14.12 13.86 25.51
C GLY A 220 -14.47 15.15 26.25
N GLU A 221 -13.77 15.39 27.37
CA GLU A 221 -13.95 16.64 28.12
C GLU A 221 -12.93 17.69 27.66
N THR A 222 -13.41 18.84 27.19
CA THR A 222 -12.57 19.98 26.82
C THR A 222 -12.60 21.08 27.88
N ALA A 223 -11.43 21.57 28.26
CA ALA A 223 -11.27 22.61 29.28
C ALA A 223 -10.22 23.65 28.86
N ILE A 224 -10.41 24.88 29.33
CA ILE A 224 -9.37 25.93 29.25
C ILE A 224 -8.40 25.69 30.40
N ALA A 225 -7.09 25.60 30.10
CA ALA A 225 -6.08 25.44 31.13
C ALA A 225 -5.95 26.72 31.99
N ALA A 226 -6.27 26.61 33.29
CA ALA A 226 -6.05 27.69 34.24
C ALA A 226 -4.55 27.78 34.60
N GLY A 227 -3.89 28.85 34.16
CA GLY A 227 -2.48 29.14 34.49
C GLY A 227 -1.45 28.44 33.59
N ALA A 228 -0.58 29.23 32.97
CA ALA A 228 0.54 28.74 32.16
C ALA A 228 1.74 28.37 33.04
N THR A 229 1.64 27.29 33.82
CA THR A 229 2.75 26.78 34.63
C THR A 229 2.96 25.28 34.38
N GLY A 230 4.08 24.94 33.72
CA GLY A 230 4.51 23.54 33.51
C GLY A 230 4.43 23.01 32.07
N ASP A 231 4.03 23.82 31.10
CA ASP A 231 3.98 23.41 29.69
C ASP A 231 5.39 23.28 29.11
N LYS A 232 5.93 22.07 29.08
CA LYS A 232 7.09 21.75 28.25
C LYS A 232 6.65 21.84 26.80
N GLY A 233 7.33 22.66 25.99
CA GLY A 233 7.06 22.79 24.56
C GLY A 233 7.12 21.44 23.84
N ALA A 234 6.62 21.38 22.60
CA ALA A 234 6.66 20.16 21.79
C ALA A 234 8.10 19.60 21.77
N PRO A 235 8.31 18.27 21.84
CA PRO A 235 9.64 17.69 21.78
C PRO A 235 10.39 18.23 20.56
N PRO A 236 11.69 18.58 20.67
CA PRO A 236 12.45 19.14 19.55
C PRO A 236 12.60 18.15 18.37
N ASP A 237 12.34 16.86 18.64
CA ASP A 237 12.38 15.75 17.70
C ASP A 237 11.00 15.40 17.10
N ALA A 238 9.92 16.09 17.50
CA ALA A 238 8.56 15.85 17.03
C ALA A 238 8.23 16.62 15.72
N PRO A 239 7.13 16.31 15.02
CA PRO A 239 6.65 17.13 13.91
C PRO A 239 6.25 18.54 14.38
N ALA A 240 5.99 19.44 13.42
CA ALA A 240 5.41 20.74 13.72
C ALA A 240 4.00 20.56 14.33
N ALA A 241 3.70 21.34 15.38
CA ALA A 241 2.36 21.40 15.97
C ALA A 241 1.32 21.91 14.96
N ALA A 242 0.05 21.53 15.13
CA ALA A 242 -1.02 21.97 14.24
C ALA A 242 -1.22 23.49 14.31
N ARG A 243 -1.54 24.09 13.16
CA ARG A 243 -1.96 25.49 13.07
C ARG A 243 -3.39 25.65 13.59
N LEU A 244 -3.51 26.20 14.80
CA LEU A 244 -4.79 26.47 15.46
C LEU A 244 -5.16 27.95 15.46
N ALA A 245 -6.46 28.23 15.58
CA ALA A 245 -6.95 29.56 15.92
C ALA A 245 -6.60 29.93 17.37
N GLN A 246 -6.41 31.22 17.64
CA GLN A 246 -5.85 31.72 18.91
C GLN A 246 -6.66 31.28 20.15
N ASP A 247 -7.99 31.25 20.06
CA ASP A 247 -8.92 30.84 21.13
C ASP A 247 -8.85 29.34 21.49
N PHE A 248 -8.10 28.57 20.70
CA PHE A 248 -7.88 27.13 20.89
C PHE A 248 -6.46 26.78 21.32
N ALA A 249 -5.52 27.73 21.22
CA ALA A 249 -4.10 27.52 21.48
C ALA A 249 -3.75 27.05 22.91
N ASN A 250 -4.67 27.20 23.88
CA ASN A 250 -4.52 26.73 25.26
C ASN A 250 -5.64 25.77 25.72
N ARG A 251 -6.50 25.30 24.81
CA ARG A 251 -7.52 24.30 25.15
C ARG A 251 -6.88 22.93 25.28
N LYS A 252 -7.32 22.19 26.30
CA LYS A 252 -6.95 20.80 26.50
C LYS A 252 -8.17 19.90 26.42
N LEU A 253 -7.93 18.69 25.96
CA LEU A 253 -8.86 17.57 25.85
C LEU A 253 -8.40 16.47 26.81
N THR A 254 -9.36 15.84 27.49
CA THR A 254 -9.16 14.55 28.16
C THR A 254 -9.84 13.47 27.31
N PRO A 255 -9.09 12.59 26.61
CA PRO A 255 -9.66 11.52 25.80
C PRO A 255 -10.27 10.39 26.64
N ASP A 256 -11.44 9.91 26.23
CA ASP A 256 -12.16 8.83 26.90
C ASP A 256 -11.51 7.46 26.59
N HIS A 257 -11.42 7.10 25.31
CA HIS A 257 -11.08 5.74 24.87
C HIS A 257 -9.66 5.57 24.30
N LEU A 258 -8.81 6.59 24.39
CA LEU A 258 -7.43 6.52 23.90
C LEU A 258 -6.63 5.42 24.63
N GLY A 259 -5.95 4.55 23.89
CA GLY A 259 -5.20 3.42 24.45
C GLY A 259 -3.72 3.72 24.73
N ILE A 260 -3.02 4.38 23.80
CA ILE A 260 -1.58 4.69 23.87
C ILE A 260 -1.24 5.57 25.09
N ASP A 261 -0.22 5.17 25.87
CA ASP A 261 0.29 5.96 26.99
C ASP A 261 1.33 7.01 26.55
N MET A 262 1.16 8.25 27.02
CA MET A 262 2.10 9.37 26.84
C MET A 262 2.60 9.94 28.17
N GLY A 263 2.26 9.31 29.30
CA GLY A 263 2.48 9.82 30.65
C GLY A 263 1.54 10.96 31.07
N THR A 264 0.58 11.34 30.23
CA THR A 264 -0.49 12.31 30.54
C THR A 264 -1.79 11.92 29.83
N ARG A 265 -2.92 12.22 30.46
CA ARG A 265 -4.27 12.11 29.87
C ARG A 265 -4.87 13.46 29.48
N ASN A 266 -4.21 14.57 29.84
CA ASN A 266 -4.71 15.92 29.62
C ASN A 266 -3.89 16.58 28.50
N LEU A 267 -4.41 16.54 27.28
CA LEU A 267 -3.70 16.83 26.03
C LEU A 267 -4.11 18.18 25.47
N ARG A 268 -3.16 19.09 25.26
CA ARG A 268 -3.41 20.32 24.49
C ARG A 268 -3.68 19.99 23.02
N LEU A 269 -4.72 20.61 22.44
CA LEU A 269 -5.04 20.44 21.03
C LEU A 269 -3.84 20.83 20.14
N GLY A 270 -3.64 20.09 19.05
CA GLY A 270 -2.60 20.33 18.04
C GLY A 270 -1.16 20.07 18.50
N HIS A 271 -0.93 19.62 19.73
CA HIS A 271 0.40 19.46 20.33
C HIS A 271 0.85 17.99 20.35
N TRP A 272 2.11 17.75 19.99
CA TRP A 272 2.71 16.42 19.93
C TRP A 272 3.30 15.97 21.27
N TYR A 273 2.84 14.82 21.73
CA TYR A 273 3.33 14.10 22.91
C TYR A 273 4.07 12.83 22.48
N PRO A 274 5.22 12.48 23.10
CA PRO A 274 5.88 11.21 22.81
C PRO A 274 5.08 10.05 23.40
N ALA A 275 4.96 8.94 22.66
CA ALA A 275 4.47 7.69 23.22
C ALA A 275 5.51 7.12 24.22
N ARG A 276 5.05 6.57 25.34
CA ARG A 276 5.94 5.98 26.36
C ARG A 276 6.64 4.76 25.78
N ASP A 277 7.92 4.59 26.13
CA ASP A 277 8.76 3.45 25.76
C ASP A 277 8.86 3.18 24.23
N ALA A 278 8.43 4.15 23.39
CA ALA A 278 8.34 4.09 21.94
C ALA A 278 9.05 5.29 21.26
N PRO A 279 10.39 5.40 21.36
CA PRO A 279 11.14 6.61 20.97
C PRO A 279 11.07 6.90 19.47
N GLY A 280 10.53 8.07 19.12
CA GLY A 280 10.31 8.50 17.74
C GLY A 280 8.87 8.28 17.23
N ILE A 281 7.99 7.76 18.10
CA ILE A 281 6.54 7.73 17.88
C ILE A 281 5.90 8.84 18.73
N TYR A 282 5.04 9.64 18.10
CA TYR A 282 4.35 10.76 18.75
C TYR A 282 2.85 10.69 18.50
N LEU A 283 2.05 11.12 19.47
CA LEU A 283 0.61 11.31 19.33
C LEU A 283 0.25 12.79 19.43
N SER A 284 -0.73 13.23 18.65
CA SER A 284 -1.41 14.51 18.82
C SER A 284 -2.92 14.33 18.69
N THR A 285 -3.70 15.27 19.23
CA THR A 285 -5.16 15.30 19.11
C THR A 285 -5.65 16.66 18.68
N ILE A 286 -6.77 16.73 17.95
CA ILE A 286 -7.37 17.97 17.46
C ILE A 286 -8.89 17.83 17.37
N GLN A 287 -9.59 18.97 17.41
CA GLN A 287 -10.97 19.08 16.92
C GLN A 287 -10.94 19.97 15.67
N PRO A 288 -11.55 19.61 14.53
CA PRO A 288 -11.45 20.39 13.29
C PRO A 288 -11.87 21.86 13.40
N LEU A 289 -12.77 22.23 14.33
CA LEU A 289 -13.11 23.63 14.63
C LEU A 289 -11.95 24.47 15.19
N ALA A 290 -10.92 23.82 15.75
CA ALA A 290 -9.80 24.51 16.38
C ALA A 290 -8.78 25.02 15.35
N ILE A 291 -8.89 24.60 14.09
CA ILE A 291 -7.96 24.90 13.02
C ILE A 291 -7.94 26.41 12.71
N ASP A 292 -6.77 26.93 12.39
CA ASP A 292 -6.54 28.31 11.95
C ASP A 292 -7.54 28.73 10.84
N MET A 293 -8.29 29.81 11.08
CA MET A 293 -9.34 30.29 10.17
C MET A 293 -8.82 30.63 8.76
N THR A 294 -7.54 31.00 8.62
CA THR A 294 -6.92 31.22 7.29
C THR A 294 -6.80 29.92 6.50
N LEU A 295 -6.62 28.78 7.18
CA LEU A 295 -6.68 27.45 6.56
C LEU A 295 -8.13 27.07 6.26
N LEU A 296 -9.05 27.21 7.21
CA LEU A 296 -10.48 26.87 7.02
C LEU A 296 -11.16 27.67 5.89
N HIS A 297 -10.68 28.88 5.59
CA HIS A 297 -11.15 29.69 4.45
C HIS A 297 -10.28 29.56 3.18
N SER A 298 -9.19 28.79 3.19
CA SER A 298 -8.36 28.55 1.99
C SER A 298 -8.99 27.54 1.04
N ALA A 299 -8.82 27.68 -0.28
CA ALA A 299 -9.22 26.65 -1.27
C ALA A 299 -10.68 26.15 -1.16
N GLN A 300 -11.63 27.03 -0.82
CA GLN A 300 -13.07 26.70 -0.63
C GLN A 300 -13.74 26.04 -1.85
N ILE A 301 -13.17 26.16 -3.05
CA ILE A 301 -13.66 25.45 -4.25
C ILE A 301 -13.41 23.93 -4.22
N ASN A 302 -12.46 23.46 -3.40
CA ASN A 302 -12.04 22.05 -3.30
C ASN A 302 -12.62 21.32 -2.08
N VAL A 303 -13.11 22.03 -1.06
CA VAL A 303 -13.62 21.43 0.20
C VAL A 303 -15.01 21.96 0.52
N ASN A 304 -15.76 21.21 1.33
CA ASN A 304 -17.00 21.67 1.93
C ASN A 304 -16.73 22.43 3.25
N ALA A 305 -17.70 23.23 3.69
CA ALA A 305 -17.69 23.76 5.05
C ALA A 305 -17.94 22.62 6.05
N LEU A 306 -17.33 22.72 7.24
CA LEU A 306 -17.48 21.73 8.29
C LEU A 306 -18.87 21.84 8.95
N ASP A 307 -19.55 20.70 9.12
CA ASP A 307 -20.77 20.65 9.94
C ASP A 307 -20.45 20.62 11.44
N SER A 308 -21.46 20.85 12.29
CA SER A 308 -21.26 20.92 13.75
C SER A 308 -20.82 19.61 14.40
N VAL A 309 -21.01 18.47 13.75
CA VAL A 309 -20.59 17.16 14.28
C VAL A 309 -19.11 16.94 13.96
N GLU A 310 -18.72 16.99 12.69
CA GLU A 310 -17.31 16.79 12.31
C GLU A 310 -16.40 17.92 12.82
N ALA A 311 -16.94 19.13 13.00
CA ALA A 311 -16.20 20.23 13.59
C ALA A 311 -15.79 19.98 15.06
N ASN A 312 -16.64 19.28 15.84
CA ASN A 312 -16.43 19.02 17.28
C ASN A 312 -15.90 17.59 17.58
N ALA A 313 -15.81 16.73 16.57
CA ALA A 313 -15.26 15.38 16.70
C ALA A 313 -13.76 15.44 17.08
N ASN A 314 -13.31 14.52 17.94
CA ASN A 314 -11.89 14.39 18.24
C ASN A 314 -11.20 13.49 17.22
N ASP A 315 -10.15 14.02 16.61
CA ASP A 315 -9.25 13.27 15.75
C ASP A 315 -7.93 13.02 16.47
N TYR A 316 -7.31 11.86 16.22
CA TYR A 316 -6.03 11.45 16.80
C TYR A 316 -5.02 11.14 15.69
N LEU A 317 -3.82 11.70 15.82
CA LEU A 317 -2.76 11.59 14.82
C LEU A 317 -1.55 10.90 15.45
N VAL A 318 -1.01 9.87 14.81
CA VAL A 318 0.21 9.15 15.23
C VAL A 318 1.31 9.41 14.21
N ALA A 319 2.43 10.00 14.63
CA ALA A 319 3.57 10.31 13.77
C ALA A 319 4.76 9.39 14.05
N PHE A 320 5.32 8.81 12.99
CA PHE A 320 6.53 7.98 13.01
C PHE A 320 7.70 8.74 12.37
N ASP A 321 8.80 8.95 13.11
CA ASP A 321 10.03 9.56 12.60
C ASP A 321 10.73 8.64 11.58
N LEU A 322 10.67 8.99 10.29
CA LEU A 322 11.23 8.18 9.20
C LEU A 322 12.77 8.20 9.15
N ASN A 323 13.44 9.01 9.98
CA ASN A 323 14.89 8.84 10.21
C ASN A 323 15.18 7.64 11.13
N ARG A 324 14.23 7.27 12.00
CA ARG A 324 14.32 6.14 12.93
C ARG A 324 13.65 4.87 12.39
N PHE A 325 12.60 5.00 11.60
CA PHE A 325 11.77 3.89 11.14
C PHE A 325 11.79 3.72 9.62
N SER A 326 11.67 2.46 9.19
CA SER A 326 11.29 2.03 7.85
C SER A 326 9.84 1.57 7.84
N VAL A 327 9.19 1.68 6.68
CA VAL A 327 7.80 1.29 6.46
C VAL A 327 7.78 0.12 5.49
N GLY A 328 6.89 -0.82 5.71
CA GLY A 328 6.54 -1.86 4.74
C GLY A 328 5.03 -2.02 4.62
N PHE A 329 4.63 -2.82 3.64
CA PHE A 329 3.23 -3.13 3.32
C PHE A 329 3.11 -4.64 3.08
N ALA A 330 2.01 -5.24 3.53
CA ALA A 330 1.69 -6.64 3.31
C ALA A 330 0.21 -6.81 2.94
N LEU A 331 -0.07 -7.71 2.00
CA LEU A 331 -1.42 -8.05 1.58
C LEU A 331 -2.08 -9.05 2.53
N GLY A 332 -3.40 -8.86 2.72
CA GLY A 332 -4.28 -9.83 3.37
C GLY A 332 -4.31 -11.16 2.62
N THR A 333 -4.79 -12.22 3.26
CA THR A 333 -4.95 -13.52 2.58
C THR A 333 -5.97 -13.48 1.44
N ASP A 334 -6.86 -12.47 1.42
CA ASP A 334 -8.01 -12.41 0.52
C ASP A 334 -8.26 -11.00 -0.04
N HIS A 335 -8.10 -9.95 0.77
CA HIS A 335 -8.31 -8.56 0.36
C HIS A 335 -7.02 -7.72 0.41
N PRO A 336 -6.86 -6.77 -0.54
CA PRO A 336 -7.69 -6.54 -1.72
C PRO A 336 -7.55 -7.66 -2.79
N ARG A 337 -8.70 -8.11 -3.33
CA ARG A 337 -8.73 -9.03 -4.49
C ARG A 337 -8.17 -8.35 -5.75
N VAL A 338 -7.84 -9.13 -6.78
CA VAL A 338 -7.30 -8.62 -8.06
C VAL A 338 -8.30 -8.59 -9.22
N GLY A 339 -9.44 -9.28 -9.10
CA GLY A 339 -10.50 -9.30 -10.10
C GLY A 339 -11.22 -7.96 -10.32
N TRP A 340 -12.27 -7.99 -11.14
CA TRP A 340 -13.13 -6.85 -11.42
C TRP A 340 -13.90 -6.36 -10.19
N SER A 341 -13.96 -5.04 -10.02
CA SER A 341 -14.85 -4.41 -9.03
C SER A 341 -16.27 -4.29 -9.58
N GLU A 342 -17.29 -4.51 -8.74
CA GLU A 342 -18.71 -4.25 -9.08
C GLU A 342 -19.00 -2.78 -9.40
N ARG A 343 -18.11 -1.86 -8.98
CA ARG A 343 -18.22 -0.43 -9.28
C ARG A 343 -17.80 -0.07 -10.70
N THR A 344 -17.04 -0.94 -11.37
CA THR A 344 -16.55 -0.73 -12.74
C THR A 344 -17.75 -0.57 -13.69
N LEU A 345 -17.73 0.45 -14.54
CA LEU A 345 -18.74 0.61 -15.59
C LEU A 345 -18.57 -0.49 -16.64
N ASP A 346 -19.68 -1.09 -17.09
CA ASP A 346 -19.65 -2.13 -18.13
C ASP A 346 -18.98 -1.63 -19.44
N GLU A 347 -19.11 -0.33 -19.75
CA GLU A 347 -18.49 0.32 -20.91
C GLU A 347 -16.95 0.25 -20.94
N VAL A 348 -16.29 0.09 -19.79
CA VAL A 348 -14.81 -0.04 -19.68
C VAL A 348 -14.37 -1.42 -19.20
N ARG A 349 -15.32 -2.34 -19.02
CA ARG A 349 -15.07 -3.69 -18.53
C ARG A 349 -14.80 -4.61 -19.72
N ASP A 350 -13.55 -5.03 -19.87
CA ASP A 350 -13.22 -6.08 -20.84
C ASP A 350 -13.69 -7.44 -20.31
N HIS A 351 -14.87 -7.86 -20.77
CA HIS A 351 -15.47 -9.16 -20.42
C HIS A 351 -14.68 -10.37 -20.95
N SER A 352 -13.66 -10.18 -21.81
CA SER A 352 -12.73 -11.26 -22.20
C SER A 352 -11.60 -11.47 -21.17
N GLN A 353 -11.39 -10.51 -20.26
CA GLN A 353 -10.38 -10.59 -19.20
C GLN A 353 -11.02 -10.91 -17.84
N PRO A 354 -10.39 -11.77 -17.00
CA PRO A 354 -10.95 -12.16 -15.71
C PRO A 354 -10.90 -11.03 -14.65
N GLY A 355 -10.01 -10.05 -14.83
CA GLY A 355 -9.93 -8.83 -14.04
C GLY A 355 -9.29 -7.68 -14.83
N PRO A 356 -9.22 -6.46 -14.27
CA PRO A 356 -8.77 -5.26 -14.99
C PRO A 356 -7.27 -5.27 -15.33
N ASP A 357 -6.47 -6.07 -14.62
CA ASP A 357 -5.07 -6.34 -14.95
C ASP A 357 -4.89 -7.58 -15.85
N GLY A 358 -5.98 -8.27 -16.18
CA GLY A 358 -5.99 -9.56 -16.88
C GLY A 358 -5.97 -10.78 -15.96
N ILE A 359 -6.06 -10.60 -14.63
CA ILE A 359 -6.08 -11.68 -13.62
C ILE A 359 -7.24 -11.49 -12.62
N ASP A 360 -7.83 -12.59 -12.14
CA ASP A 360 -8.78 -12.63 -11.01
C ASP A 360 -8.19 -13.28 -9.75
N THR A 361 -7.11 -14.06 -9.89
CA THR A 361 -6.39 -14.74 -8.82
C THR A 361 -4.92 -14.35 -8.78
N VAL A 362 -4.33 -14.41 -7.57
CA VAL A 362 -2.88 -14.26 -7.34
C VAL A 362 -2.12 -15.59 -7.41
N THR A 363 -2.81 -16.71 -7.69
CA THR A 363 -2.20 -18.03 -7.88
C THR A 363 -1.16 -17.99 -9.00
N PRO A 364 0.03 -18.61 -8.85
CA PRO A 364 0.48 -19.49 -7.77
C PRO A 364 1.19 -18.79 -6.60
N LEU A 365 1.16 -17.46 -6.52
CA LEU A 365 1.70 -16.72 -5.38
C LEU A 365 0.75 -16.79 -4.17
N VAL A 366 1.30 -16.45 -3.00
CA VAL A 366 0.63 -16.60 -1.70
C VAL A 366 0.78 -15.31 -0.89
N THR A 367 -0.36 -14.68 -0.59
CA THR A 367 -0.48 -13.62 0.41
C THR A 367 -0.86 -14.24 1.76
N ASN A 368 -0.20 -13.83 2.83
CA ASN A 368 -0.33 -14.48 4.14
C ASN A 368 -1.09 -13.65 5.19
N GLY A 369 -1.40 -12.38 4.91
CA GLY A 369 -2.16 -11.53 5.84
C GLY A 369 -1.51 -11.32 7.21
N MET A 370 -0.20 -11.56 7.30
CA MET A 370 0.57 -11.45 8.54
C MET A 370 2.06 -11.26 8.24
N LEU A 371 2.79 -10.74 9.22
CA LEU A 371 4.23 -10.55 9.13
C LEU A 371 5.00 -11.86 9.01
N SER A 372 6.09 -11.83 8.26
CA SER A 372 7.12 -12.88 8.28
C SER A 372 7.70 -13.02 9.70
N PRO A 373 7.93 -14.24 10.22
CA PRO A 373 8.35 -14.45 11.61
C PRO A 373 9.60 -13.67 12.04
N THR A 374 10.49 -13.35 11.10
CA THR A 374 11.73 -12.59 11.34
C THR A 374 11.51 -11.09 11.63
N LEU A 375 10.34 -10.56 11.30
CA LEU A 375 10.00 -9.14 11.49
C LEU A 375 9.24 -8.91 12.81
N ILE A 376 8.57 -9.92 13.36
CA ILE A 376 7.70 -9.82 14.55
C ILE A 376 8.49 -9.33 15.79
N THR A 377 9.76 -9.72 15.94
CA THR A 377 10.60 -9.29 17.08
C THR A 377 11.11 -7.85 17.00
N GLN A 378 10.90 -7.19 15.86
CA GLN A 378 11.37 -5.83 15.56
C GLN A 378 10.20 -4.88 15.22
N ILE A 379 8.95 -5.31 15.39
CA ILE A 379 7.79 -4.52 15.04
C ILE A 379 7.61 -3.34 15.99
N ALA A 380 7.39 -2.14 15.44
CA ALA A 380 7.13 -0.92 16.21
C ALA A 380 5.67 -0.45 16.08
N ALA A 381 5.04 -0.66 14.92
CA ALA A 381 3.60 -0.44 14.73
C ALA A 381 3.03 -1.21 13.54
N THR A 382 1.71 -1.41 13.55
CA THR A 382 0.91 -1.86 12.39
C THR A 382 -0.36 -1.04 12.30
N PHE A 383 -0.84 -0.77 11.08
CA PHE A 383 -2.14 -0.15 10.86
C PHE A 383 -2.77 -0.63 9.54
N THR A 384 -4.10 -0.66 9.47
CA THR A 384 -4.84 -1.18 8.30
C THR A 384 -4.49 -0.42 7.02
N GLY A 385 -4.40 -1.15 5.91
CA GLY A 385 -3.95 -0.68 4.61
C GLY A 385 -4.98 0.15 3.87
N GLY A 386 -5.86 -0.49 3.11
CA GLY A 386 -6.76 0.24 2.23
C GLY A 386 -8.05 -0.47 1.85
N PHE A 387 -8.76 0.14 0.92
CA PHE A 387 -10.05 -0.39 0.47
C PHE A 387 -9.90 -1.76 -0.18
N LYS A 388 -10.88 -2.64 0.09
CA LYS A 388 -11.08 -3.84 -0.71
C LYS A 388 -11.35 -3.50 -2.18
N ARG A 389 -11.14 -4.47 -3.08
CA ARG A 389 -11.31 -4.32 -4.54
C ARG A 389 -12.73 -3.92 -4.95
N GLU A 390 -13.74 -4.39 -4.23
CA GLU A 390 -15.15 -4.13 -4.49
C GLU A 390 -15.49 -2.64 -4.27
N HIS A 391 -14.65 -1.91 -3.53
CA HIS A 391 -14.75 -0.46 -3.33
C HIS A 391 -13.66 0.32 -4.11
N GLY A 392 -12.55 -0.34 -4.43
CA GLY A 392 -11.37 0.23 -5.06
C GLY A 392 -11.43 0.44 -6.56
N ALA A 393 -12.57 0.82 -7.13
CA ALA A 393 -12.71 1.30 -8.52
C ALA A 393 -13.73 2.46 -8.59
N PHE A 394 -13.57 3.35 -9.58
CA PHE A 394 -14.41 4.52 -9.77
C PHE A 394 -15.67 4.16 -10.55
N HIS A 395 -16.81 4.59 -10.02
CA HIS A 395 -18.12 4.49 -10.69
C HIS A 395 -18.58 5.83 -11.30
N PHE A 396 -17.95 6.94 -10.92
CA PHE A 396 -18.32 8.29 -11.37
C PHE A 396 -17.09 9.15 -11.69
N GLY A 397 -17.26 10.13 -12.57
CA GLY A 397 -16.21 11.07 -12.95
C GLY A 397 -15.22 10.47 -13.96
N ALA A 398 -14.24 11.28 -14.40
CA ALA A 398 -13.34 10.91 -15.50
C ALA A 398 -12.59 9.59 -15.26
N LEU A 399 -12.18 9.32 -14.02
CA LEU A 399 -11.45 8.10 -13.62
C LEU A 399 -12.28 6.82 -13.78
N ALA A 400 -13.62 6.90 -13.82
CA ALA A 400 -14.48 5.74 -14.09
C ALA A 400 -14.45 5.29 -15.55
N HIS A 401 -14.07 6.17 -16.48
CA HIS A 401 -14.09 5.91 -17.94
C HIS A 401 -12.70 5.61 -18.53
N VAL A 402 -11.66 5.52 -17.70
CA VAL A 402 -10.29 5.23 -18.12
C VAL A 402 -9.68 4.11 -17.26
N ASN A 403 -8.58 3.51 -17.73
CA ASN A 403 -7.76 2.59 -16.93
C ASN A 403 -8.56 1.46 -16.27
N HIS A 404 -9.51 0.88 -17.02
CA HIS A 404 -10.41 -0.18 -16.54
C HIS A 404 -11.18 0.20 -15.25
N GLY A 405 -11.65 1.46 -15.16
CA GLY A 405 -12.33 2.02 -13.99
C GLY A 405 -11.37 2.60 -12.93
N SER A 406 -10.11 2.84 -13.28
CA SER A 406 -9.03 3.34 -12.42
C SER A 406 -8.99 2.65 -11.05
N HIS A 407 -8.83 1.32 -11.08
CA HIS A 407 -8.80 0.52 -9.85
C HIS A 407 -7.54 0.78 -9.01
N TYR A 408 -7.60 0.47 -7.72
CA TYR A 408 -6.50 0.73 -6.79
C TYR A 408 -5.41 -0.34 -6.94
N GLY A 409 -4.21 0.07 -7.36
CA GLY A 409 -3.03 -0.77 -7.50
C GLY A 409 -2.28 -1.02 -6.19
N PHE A 410 -1.48 -2.10 -6.17
CA PHE A 410 -0.68 -2.49 -5.01
C PHE A 410 0.48 -3.44 -5.35
N ILE A 411 1.60 -3.23 -4.65
CA ILE A 411 2.90 -3.88 -4.83
C ILE A 411 3.46 -4.25 -3.45
N GLU A 412 3.88 -5.50 -3.28
CA GLU A 412 4.52 -6.01 -2.06
C GLU A 412 5.85 -6.70 -2.41
N GLN A 413 6.92 -6.39 -1.70
CA GLN A 413 8.29 -6.91 -1.93
C GLN A 413 8.73 -6.83 -3.41
N GLY A 414 8.40 -5.73 -4.09
CA GLY A 414 8.69 -5.49 -5.50
C GLY A 414 7.86 -6.31 -6.50
N THR A 415 6.88 -7.08 -6.02
CA THR A 415 5.96 -7.91 -6.81
C THR A 415 4.64 -7.17 -7.04
N VAL A 416 4.25 -7.03 -8.30
CA VAL A 416 3.03 -6.33 -8.74
C VAL A 416 1.84 -7.27 -8.71
N PHE A 417 0.91 -7.06 -7.77
CA PHE A 417 -0.36 -7.82 -7.76
C PHE A 417 -1.48 -7.07 -8.48
N SER A 418 -1.44 -5.74 -8.49
CA SER A 418 -2.30 -4.93 -9.34
C SER A 418 -1.60 -3.62 -9.73
N LYS A 419 -1.75 -3.20 -10.99
CA LYS A 419 -1.00 -2.06 -11.53
C LYS A 419 -1.40 -0.75 -10.87
N LEU A 420 -0.41 0.10 -10.63
CA LEU A 420 -0.60 1.45 -10.12
C LEU A 420 -1.20 2.33 -11.22
N GLN A 421 -2.39 2.88 -10.99
CA GLN A 421 -3.11 3.67 -11.98
C GLN A 421 -2.81 5.18 -11.85
N PRO A 422 -2.64 5.91 -12.96
CA PRO A 422 -2.46 7.36 -12.96
C PRO A 422 -3.60 8.12 -12.27
N GLY A 423 -3.29 9.28 -11.70
CA GLY A 423 -4.25 10.14 -11.01
C GLY A 423 -4.63 9.68 -9.59
N LEU A 424 -4.11 8.53 -9.12
CA LEU A 424 -4.44 7.99 -7.81
C LEU A 424 -3.37 8.28 -6.76
N ALA A 425 -3.82 8.52 -5.53
CA ALA A 425 -2.96 8.77 -4.38
C ALA A 425 -2.26 7.48 -3.95
N THR A 426 -0.93 7.50 -3.96
CA THR A 426 -0.06 6.34 -3.74
C THR A 426 0.88 6.59 -2.55
N LEU A 427 0.89 5.69 -1.58
CA LEU A 427 1.97 5.55 -0.59
C LEU A 427 2.93 4.47 -1.07
N TYR A 428 4.22 4.81 -1.14
CA TYR A 428 5.24 3.92 -1.67
C TYR A 428 6.54 3.94 -0.84
N VAL A 429 7.30 2.85 -0.98
CA VAL A 429 8.62 2.64 -0.38
C VAL A 429 9.56 2.10 -1.44
N LEU A 430 10.73 2.72 -1.59
CA LEU A 430 11.77 2.30 -2.54
C LEU A 430 12.70 1.22 -1.94
N ASP A 431 13.52 0.59 -2.78
CA ASP A 431 14.50 -0.45 -2.41
C ASP A 431 15.58 0.06 -1.43
N ASP A 432 15.95 1.33 -1.53
CA ASP A 432 16.81 2.04 -0.56
C ASP A 432 16.14 2.26 0.82
N GLY A 433 14.81 2.23 0.90
CA GLY A 433 14.00 2.50 2.10
C GLY A 433 13.44 3.93 2.19
N THR A 434 13.53 4.72 1.12
CA THR A 434 12.87 6.02 0.98
C THR A 434 11.36 5.83 0.95
N VAL A 435 10.64 6.56 1.82
CA VAL A 435 9.17 6.56 1.89
C VAL A 435 8.64 7.83 1.21
N GLY A 436 7.71 7.66 0.28
CA GLY A 436 7.15 8.76 -0.50
C GLY A 436 5.65 8.63 -0.68
N MET A 437 5.00 9.77 -0.97
CA MET A 437 3.60 9.81 -1.38
C MET A 437 3.40 10.84 -2.49
N LYS A 438 2.58 10.47 -3.48
CA LYS A 438 2.20 11.34 -4.60
C LYS A 438 0.91 10.88 -5.27
N THR A 439 0.35 11.75 -6.12
CA THR A 439 -0.56 11.35 -7.20
C THR A 439 0.28 10.65 -8.26
N TRP A 440 -0.03 9.40 -8.61
CA TRP A 440 0.74 8.62 -9.58
C TRP A 440 0.62 9.22 -11.00
N ASP A 441 1.72 9.24 -11.74
CA ASP A 441 1.81 9.69 -13.14
C ASP A 441 2.32 8.52 -14.00
N ASP A 442 1.91 8.44 -15.27
CA ASP A 442 2.36 7.38 -16.18
C ASP A 442 3.90 7.24 -16.24
N LYS A 443 4.64 8.35 -16.13
CA LYS A 443 6.12 8.37 -16.15
C LYS A 443 6.74 7.72 -14.91
N ASP A 444 5.98 7.51 -13.84
CA ASP A 444 6.44 6.79 -12.66
C ASP A 444 6.59 5.29 -12.94
N ASN A 445 5.89 4.76 -13.96
CA ASN A 445 6.03 3.37 -14.41
C ASN A 445 7.41 3.08 -15.02
N ASP A 446 8.07 4.09 -15.60
CA ASP A 446 9.44 3.97 -16.11
C ASP A 446 10.49 4.36 -15.06
N THR A 447 10.19 5.36 -14.22
CA THR A 447 11.18 6.00 -13.33
C THR A 447 11.19 5.48 -11.90
N LEU A 448 10.04 5.13 -11.32
CA LEU A 448 9.90 4.69 -9.93
C LEU A 448 9.61 3.19 -9.80
N LEU A 449 8.78 2.60 -10.68
CA LEU A 449 8.43 1.17 -10.64
C LEU A 449 9.65 0.23 -10.58
N PRO A 450 10.77 0.47 -11.29
CA PRO A 450 11.99 -0.36 -11.16
C PRO A 450 12.72 -0.23 -9.82
N GLN A 451 12.26 0.63 -8.91
CA GLN A 451 12.82 0.91 -7.59
C GLN A 451 11.81 0.63 -6.47
N LEU A 452 10.53 0.32 -6.79
CA LEU A 452 9.50 0.09 -5.79
C LEU A 452 9.73 -1.23 -5.04
N ARG A 453 9.81 -1.14 -3.71
CA ARG A 453 9.69 -2.29 -2.81
C ARG A 453 8.25 -2.50 -2.35
N HIS A 454 7.55 -1.42 -2.03
CA HIS A 454 6.13 -1.45 -1.64
C HIS A 454 5.39 -0.29 -2.28
N ALA A 455 4.14 -0.50 -2.67
CA ALA A 455 3.23 0.59 -3.04
C ALA A 455 1.77 0.21 -2.79
N ARG A 456 0.94 1.18 -2.42
CA ARG A 456 -0.50 1.01 -2.26
C ARG A 456 -1.21 2.30 -2.65
N GLN A 457 -2.21 2.16 -3.53
CA GLN A 457 -3.11 3.25 -3.88
C GLN A 457 -4.40 3.20 -3.07
N ASN A 458 -4.95 4.38 -2.75
CA ASN A 458 -6.34 4.52 -2.27
C ASN A 458 -6.91 5.85 -2.80
N GLY A 459 -7.75 5.76 -3.84
CA GLY A 459 -8.54 6.88 -4.34
C GLY A 459 -7.71 8.08 -4.80
N VAL A 460 -8.26 9.27 -4.60
CA VAL A 460 -7.63 10.55 -4.95
C VAL A 460 -7.00 11.22 -3.72
N ALA A 461 -6.16 12.24 -3.94
CA ALA A 461 -5.48 12.95 -2.87
C ALA A 461 -6.45 13.68 -1.92
N LEU A 462 -6.20 13.58 -0.61
CA LEU A 462 -6.76 14.50 0.38
C LEU A 462 -5.98 15.83 0.38
N ILE A 463 -4.65 15.75 0.33
CA ILE A 463 -3.73 16.88 0.20
C ILE A 463 -2.76 16.60 -0.95
N GLU A 464 -2.62 17.55 -1.87
CA GLU A 464 -1.59 17.55 -2.92
C GLU A 464 -0.49 18.57 -2.60
N TYR A 465 0.74 18.23 -2.98
CA TYR A 465 1.88 19.15 -3.00
C TYR A 465 2.09 19.71 -4.41
N TYR A 466 2.25 21.02 -4.54
CA TYR A 466 2.52 21.69 -5.81
C TYR A 466 3.97 22.21 -5.83
N PRO A 467 4.93 21.50 -6.45
CA PRO A 467 6.35 21.87 -6.42
C PRO A 467 6.64 23.29 -6.92
N ALA A 468 5.89 23.76 -7.93
CA ALA A 468 6.05 25.09 -8.52
C ALA A 468 5.73 26.25 -7.55
N THR A 469 4.95 26.01 -6.49
CA THR A 469 4.61 27.03 -5.49
C THR A 469 5.14 26.72 -4.09
N GLY A 470 5.65 25.50 -3.87
CA GLY A 470 6.04 25.00 -2.56
C GLY A 470 4.87 24.78 -1.60
N GLN A 471 3.63 24.86 -2.07
CA GLN A 471 2.43 24.79 -1.21
C GLN A 471 1.74 23.43 -1.27
N SER A 472 1.16 23.04 -0.14
CA SER A 472 0.22 21.92 -0.04
C SER A 472 -1.21 22.43 0.13
N ARG A 473 -2.16 21.83 -0.58
CA ARG A 473 -3.58 22.25 -0.59
C ARG A 473 -4.51 21.03 -0.67
N PRO A 474 -5.78 21.15 -0.24
CA PRO A 474 -6.78 20.13 -0.47
C PRO A 474 -6.92 19.74 -1.94
N GLY A 475 -6.95 18.44 -2.21
CA GLY A 475 -7.11 17.89 -3.56
C GLY A 475 -8.38 18.36 -4.26
N THR A 476 -8.34 18.49 -5.58
CA THR A 476 -9.42 19.09 -6.40
C THR A 476 -10.77 18.37 -6.34
N LEU A 477 -10.77 17.11 -5.89
CA LEU A 477 -11.94 16.23 -5.81
C LEU A 477 -12.43 15.99 -4.37
N VAL A 478 -11.85 16.63 -3.36
CA VAL A 478 -12.19 16.40 -1.93
C VAL A 478 -13.65 16.69 -1.60
N ASN A 479 -14.27 17.72 -2.20
CA ASN A 479 -15.71 17.98 -2.08
C ASN A 479 -16.60 17.26 -3.09
N ARG A 480 -16.04 16.41 -3.97
CA ARG A 480 -16.77 15.74 -5.06
C ARG A 480 -17.02 14.29 -4.73
N TRP A 481 -18.10 14.00 -3.99
CA TRP A 481 -18.45 12.65 -3.51
C TRP A 481 -18.21 11.54 -4.55
N GLY A 482 -18.94 11.57 -5.67
CA GLY A 482 -18.81 10.55 -6.72
C GLY A 482 -17.42 10.52 -7.38
N ALA A 483 -16.96 11.66 -7.89
CA ALA A 483 -15.74 11.74 -8.70
C ALA A 483 -14.43 11.54 -7.90
N GLY A 484 -14.43 11.78 -6.59
CA GLY A 484 -13.34 11.41 -5.69
C GLY A 484 -13.41 9.97 -5.16
N ASN A 485 -14.41 9.19 -5.58
CA ASN A 485 -14.71 7.84 -5.11
C ASN A 485 -14.82 7.73 -3.58
N TRP A 486 -15.37 8.76 -2.93
CA TRP A 486 -15.44 8.81 -1.47
C TRP A 486 -16.53 7.86 -0.95
N SER A 487 -16.14 6.75 -0.34
CA SER A 487 -17.07 5.88 0.38
C SER A 487 -17.68 6.61 1.59
N GLY A 488 -18.92 6.23 1.93
CA GLY A 488 -19.64 6.65 3.14
C GLY A 488 -19.79 5.50 4.13
N SER A 489 -20.64 5.69 5.15
CA SER A 489 -21.10 4.65 6.08
C SER A 489 -21.82 3.49 5.35
N ASP A 490 -22.22 2.48 6.11
CA ASP A 490 -23.17 1.47 5.67
C ASP A 490 -24.50 2.06 5.14
N ARG A 491 -25.01 3.10 5.81
CA ARG A 491 -26.17 3.91 5.41
C ARG A 491 -25.87 4.90 4.29
N LYS A 492 -24.62 4.95 3.82
CA LYS A 492 -24.07 5.82 2.76
C LYS A 492 -23.90 7.29 3.17
N ASP A 493 -23.87 7.59 4.46
CA ASP A 493 -23.56 8.93 4.96
C ASP A 493 -22.08 9.26 4.70
N LEU A 494 -21.79 10.46 4.19
CA LEU A 494 -20.41 10.85 3.90
C LEU A 494 -19.60 11.15 5.17
N ARG A 495 -20.25 11.49 6.29
CA ARG A 495 -19.59 11.66 7.59
C ARG A 495 -19.63 10.33 8.35
N THR A 496 -18.46 9.83 8.74
CA THR A 496 -18.28 8.50 9.37
C THR A 496 -16.88 8.40 9.98
N LEU A 497 -16.58 7.30 10.67
CA LEU A 497 -15.24 6.94 11.12
C LEU A 497 -14.32 6.72 9.91
N ARG A 498 -13.15 7.38 9.87
CA ARG A 498 -12.17 7.30 8.77
C ARG A 498 -10.74 7.11 9.28
N ALA A 499 -9.89 6.51 8.47
CA ALA A 499 -8.44 6.57 8.62
C ALA A 499 -7.77 7.29 7.43
N GLY A 500 -6.56 7.81 7.64
CA GLY A 500 -5.76 8.46 6.61
C GLY A 500 -4.26 8.36 6.87
N ALA A 501 -3.46 8.59 5.84
CA ALA A 501 -2.01 8.72 5.94
C ALA A 501 -1.53 10.04 5.34
N CYS A 502 -0.52 10.65 5.96
CA CYS A 502 0.09 11.91 5.57
C CYS A 502 1.63 11.81 5.64
N LEU A 503 2.34 12.50 4.76
CA LEU A 503 3.78 12.76 4.92
C LEU A 503 3.96 14.22 5.31
N ALA A 504 4.63 14.47 6.43
CA ALA A 504 4.98 15.81 6.90
C ALA A 504 6.50 15.98 6.98
N ASN A 505 6.99 17.18 6.70
CA ASN A 505 8.40 17.54 6.83
C ASN A 505 8.53 18.62 7.91
N GLY A 506 9.47 18.46 8.85
CA GLY A 506 9.70 19.42 9.92
C GLY A 506 11.11 19.29 10.50
N MET A 507 11.78 20.42 10.73
CA MET A 507 13.10 20.48 11.40
C MET A 507 14.16 19.51 10.81
N GLY A 508 14.18 19.36 9.48
CA GLY A 508 15.10 18.47 8.77
C GLY A 508 14.74 16.97 8.82
N ARG A 509 13.56 16.62 9.37
CA ARG A 509 13.03 15.25 9.41
C ARG A 509 11.80 15.09 8.54
N GLN A 510 11.52 13.84 8.18
CA GLN A 510 10.30 13.41 7.50
C GLN A 510 9.53 12.48 8.45
N PHE A 511 8.21 12.63 8.48
CA PHE A 511 7.32 11.83 9.30
C PHE A 511 6.21 11.21 8.46
N LEU A 512 5.94 9.93 8.68
CA LEU A 512 4.67 9.32 8.29
C LEU A 512 3.68 9.55 9.42
N ILE A 513 2.55 10.18 9.12
CA ILE A 513 1.48 10.45 10.07
C ILE A 513 0.26 9.63 9.69
N TYR A 514 -0.14 8.72 10.57
CA TYR A 514 -1.46 8.10 10.53
C TYR A 514 -2.48 9.03 11.20
N GLY A 515 -3.68 9.14 10.65
CA GLY A 515 -4.79 9.87 11.26
C GLY A 515 -6.02 8.99 11.42
N TYR A 516 -6.55 8.98 12.64
CA TYR A 516 -7.86 8.42 13.01
C TYR A 516 -8.84 9.57 13.16
N PHE A 517 -9.97 9.49 12.48
CA PHE A 517 -10.99 10.53 12.44
C PHE A 517 -12.33 9.97 12.93
N SER A 518 -12.75 10.35 14.13
CA SER A 518 -13.88 9.68 14.81
C SER A 518 -15.22 9.91 14.09
N SER A 519 -15.38 11.07 13.44
CA SER A 519 -16.53 11.40 12.59
C SER A 519 -16.16 12.49 11.60
N ALA A 520 -15.80 12.13 10.37
CA ALA A 520 -15.30 13.08 9.39
C ALA A 520 -15.86 12.85 7.98
N THR A 521 -16.02 13.93 7.22
CA THR A 521 -16.01 13.90 5.76
C THR A 521 -14.56 13.99 5.23
N PRO A 522 -14.31 13.72 3.94
CA PRO A 522 -12.99 13.98 3.33
C PRO A 522 -12.54 15.45 3.46
N SER A 523 -13.47 16.39 3.62
CA SER A 523 -13.15 17.81 3.82
C SER A 523 -12.56 18.08 5.21
N ALA A 524 -13.13 17.51 6.28
CA ALA A 524 -12.53 17.58 7.62
C ALA A 524 -11.13 16.95 7.65
N MET A 525 -10.98 15.74 7.08
CA MET A 525 -9.67 15.08 6.98
C MET A 525 -8.61 15.94 6.29
N ALA A 526 -8.96 16.53 5.14
CA ALA A 526 -8.06 17.42 4.42
C ALA A 526 -7.71 18.66 5.26
N ARG A 527 -8.67 19.26 5.97
CA ARG A 527 -8.38 20.41 6.87
C ARG A 527 -7.42 20.04 8.00
N VAL A 528 -7.62 18.91 8.65
CA VAL A 528 -6.74 18.45 9.73
C VAL A 528 -5.32 18.20 9.21
N PHE A 529 -5.17 17.44 8.11
CA PHE A 529 -3.85 17.23 7.52
C PHE A 529 -3.20 18.54 7.04
N GLN A 530 -3.99 19.50 6.53
CA GLN A 530 -3.50 20.85 6.20
C GLN A 530 -3.01 21.60 7.46
N ALA A 531 -3.69 21.46 8.60
CA ALA A 531 -3.32 22.09 9.87
C ALA A 531 -1.99 21.54 10.43
N TYR A 532 -1.74 20.23 10.29
CA TYR A 532 -0.46 19.59 10.66
C TYR A 532 0.66 19.78 9.63
N GLY A 533 0.46 20.59 8.59
CA GLY A 533 1.49 20.86 7.58
C GLY A 533 1.85 19.65 6.72
N CYS A 534 0.93 18.69 6.56
CA CYS A 534 1.11 17.55 5.69
C CYS A 534 1.42 18.01 4.26
N ARG A 535 2.52 17.50 3.70
CA ARG A 535 2.95 17.77 2.35
C ARG A 535 2.02 17.10 1.34
N TYR A 536 1.68 15.84 1.59
CA TYR A 536 0.75 15.04 0.80
C TYR A 536 -0.05 14.13 1.74
N ALA A 537 -1.31 13.83 1.42
CA ALA A 537 -2.16 12.96 2.24
C ALA A 537 -3.17 12.15 1.41
N MET A 538 -3.50 10.96 1.90
CA MET A 538 -4.45 10.02 1.29
C MET A 538 -5.38 9.39 2.33
N HIS A 539 -6.54 8.93 1.88
CA HIS A 539 -7.51 8.21 2.71
C HIS A 539 -7.14 6.72 2.79
N LEU A 540 -7.36 6.09 3.94
CA LEU A 540 -7.20 4.63 4.14
C LEU A 540 -8.59 3.99 4.33
N ASP A 541 -8.66 2.74 4.79
CA ASP A 541 -9.95 2.08 5.06
C ASP A 541 -10.69 2.72 6.27
N MET A 542 -11.96 2.37 6.45
CA MET A 542 -12.91 3.21 7.20
C MET A 542 -14.10 2.44 7.83
N ASN A 543 -15.02 3.16 8.48
CA ASN A 543 -16.31 2.70 9.02
C ASN A 543 -16.29 1.78 10.25
N ALA A 544 -15.17 1.16 10.64
CA ALA A 544 -15.08 0.33 11.84
C ALA A 544 -13.70 0.42 12.51
N LEU A 545 -13.63 0.13 13.82
CA LEU A 545 -12.35 0.08 14.56
C LEU A 545 -11.39 -0.97 13.99
N GLU A 546 -11.91 -2.08 13.46
CA GLU A 546 -11.10 -3.09 12.75
C GLU A 546 -10.56 -2.57 11.39
N HIS A 547 -11.26 -1.68 10.70
CA HIS A 547 -10.79 -1.09 9.44
C HIS A 547 -9.92 0.15 9.65
N THR A 548 -10.02 0.77 10.83
CA THR A 548 -9.20 1.92 11.28
C THR A 548 -8.20 1.52 12.37
N TYR A 549 -7.82 0.24 12.42
CA TYR A 549 -6.91 -0.30 13.43
C TYR A 549 -5.53 0.35 13.33
N LEU A 550 -5.00 0.78 14.49
CA LEU A 550 -3.59 1.05 14.70
C LEU A 550 -3.17 0.51 16.07
N ALA A 551 -2.06 -0.22 16.07
CA ALA A 551 -1.38 -0.64 17.29
C ALA A 551 0.11 -0.25 17.21
N ILE A 552 0.66 0.22 18.33
CA ILE A 552 2.10 0.32 18.55
C ILE A 552 2.56 -0.84 19.42
N TYR A 553 3.82 -1.23 19.26
CA TYR A 553 4.43 -2.36 19.93
C TYR A 553 5.66 -1.89 20.68
N THR A 554 5.69 -2.13 22.00
CA THR A 554 6.85 -1.89 22.85
C THR A 554 7.35 -3.20 23.43
N HIS A 555 8.62 -3.27 23.83
CA HIS A 555 9.23 -4.51 24.32
C HIS A 555 9.62 -4.37 25.79
N LYS A 556 9.11 -5.26 26.64
CA LYS A 556 9.39 -5.26 28.08
C LYS A 556 9.67 -6.68 28.56
N ASN A 557 10.85 -6.90 29.14
CA ASN A 557 11.30 -8.21 29.63
C ASN A 557 11.15 -9.34 28.58
N GLY A 558 11.47 -9.05 27.31
CA GLY A 558 11.34 -9.99 26.20
C GLY A 558 9.92 -10.27 25.71
N LYS A 559 8.89 -9.61 26.27
CA LYS A 559 7.50 -9.68 25.80
C LYS A 559 7.14 -8.44 24.99
N VAL A 560 6.35 -8.64 23.94
CA VAL A 560 5.67 -7.57 23.21
C VAL A 560 4.50 -7.08 24.07
N ILE A 561 4.46 -5.77 24.32
CA ILE A 561 3.29 -5.04 24.82
C ILE A 561 2.66 -4.38 23.62
N VAL A 562 1.33 -4.44 23.55
CA VAL A 562 0.55 -3.82 22.48
C VAL A 562 -0.26 -2.68 23.06
N GLU A 563 -0.18 -1.51 22.43
CA GLU A 563 -0.98 -0.35 22.77
C GLU A 563 -1.76 0.11 21.52
N HIS A 564 -3.06 -0.09 21.54
CA HIS A 564 -3.94 0.36 20.45
C HIS A 564 -4.20 1.86 20.54
N LEU A 565 -4.44 2.50 19.39
CA LEU A 565 -4.82 3.91 19.35
C LEU A 565 -6.11 4.15 20.14
N ILE A 566 -7.15 3.36 19.87
CA ILE A 566 -8.41 3.34 20.62
C ILE A 566 -8.55 1.98 21.30
N GLN A 567 -8.92 1.95 22.58
CA GLN A 567 -8.99 0.73 23.39
C GLN A 567 -9.87 -0.38 22.78
N GLY A 568 -10.98 -0.01 22.13
CA GLY A 568 -11.88 -0.96 21.46
C GLY A 568 -11.24 -1.73 20.28
N MET A 569 -10.12 -1.24 19.72
CA MET A 569 -9.37 -2.00 18.69
C MET A 569 -8.74 -3.29 19.25
N ALA A 570 -8.61 -3.43 20.56
CA ALA A 570 -8.12 -4.65 21.20
C ALA A 570 -9.08 -5.86 21.05
N GLU A 571 -10.33 -5.64 20.63
CA GLU A 571 -11.32 -6.72 20.45
C GLU A 571 -10.93 -7.69 19.32
N VAL A 572 -10.30 -7.22 18.23
CA VAL A 572 -9.89 -8.09 17.13
C VAL A 572 -8.66 -8.94 17.44
N ASP A 573 -7.86 -8.56 18.43
CA ASP A 573 -6.70 -9.33 18.90
C ASP A 573 -7.10 -10.53 19.81
N GLN A 574 -8.39 -10.72 20.12
CA GLN A 574 -8.87 -11.78 21.01
C GLN A 574 -9.40 -12.99 20.22
N LYS A 575 -8.84 -14.18 20.45
CA LYS A 575 -9.23 -15.40 19.71
C LYS A 575 -9.46 -16.63 20.58
N GLY A 576 -10.06 -17.64 19.94
CA GLY A 576 -10.20 -19.00 20.48
C GLY A 576 -11.29 -19.21 21.52
N GLY A 577 -12.05 -18.18 21.93
CA GLY A 577 -13.12 -18.31 22.93
C GLY A 577 -12.64 -18.54 24.37
N GLY A 578 -11.35 -18.81 24.58
CA GLY A 578 -10.70 -18.93 25.88
C GLY A 578 -10.00 -17.65 26.37
N GLY A 579 -10.17 -16.52 25.67
CA GLY A 579 -9.53 -15.25 26.02
C GLY A 579 -8.03 -15.18 25.69
N GLU A 580 -7.54 -16.00 24.75
CA GLU A 580 -6.14 -15.97 24.33
C GLU A 580 -5.87 -14.73 23.47
N TYR A 581 -4.90 -13.93 23.91
CA TYR A 581 -4.52 -12.67 23.28
C TYR A 581 -3.47 -12.94 22.18
N ALA A 582 -3.84 -12.63 20.94
CA ALA A 582 -3.04 -12.87 19.75
C ALA A 582 -3.07 -11.60 18.88
N PRO A 583 -2.04 -10.74 18.94
CA PRO A 583 -2.02 -9.48 18.19
C PRO A 583 -2.26 -9.67 16.69
N ARG A 584 -3.17 -8.86 16.15
CA ARG A 584 -3.53 -8.86 14.73
C ARG A 584 -2.32 -8.59 13.85
N PHE A 585 -2.29 -9.21 12.67
CA PHE A 585 -1.18 -9.17 11.70
C PHE A 585 0.16 -9.77 12.17
N LEU A 586 0.33 -10.09 13.45
CA LEU A 586 1.56 -10.70 14.00
C LEU A 586 1.37 -12.19 14.26
N ASN A 587 0.33 -12.55 15.03
CA ASN A 587 0.16 -13.90 15.57
C ASN A 587 -0.77 -14.78 14.71
N TYR A 588 -1.44 -14.23 13.71
CA TYR A 588 -2.37 -14.95 12.85
C TYR A 588 -2.53 -14.32 11.46
N PRO A 589 -2.95 -15.08 10.43
CA PRO A 589 -3.37 -14.57 9.12
C PRO A 589 -4.67 -13.74 9.18
N ASP A 590 -4.61 -12.52 8.67
CA ASP A 590 -5.75 -11.60 8.51
C ASP A 590 -6.23 -11.55 7.05
N ASP A 591 -7.51 -11.25 6.81
CA ASP A 591 -8.01 -11.12 5.44
C ASP A 591 -7.65 -9.76 4.81
N ARG A 592 -7.30 -8.74 5.62
CA ARG A 592 -6.99 -7.38 5.15
C ARG A 592 -5.51 -7.10 4.97
N ASP A 593 -5.23 -6.15 4.08
CA ASP A 593 -3.90 -5.57 3.92
C ASP A 593 -3.56 -4.56 5.02
N PHE A 594 -2.27 -4.38 5.27
CA PHE A 594 -1.78 -3.53 6.34
C PHE A 594 -0.39 -2.96 6.03
N PHE A 595 -0.10 -1.82 6.65
CA PHE A 595 1.23 -1.28 6.75
C PHE A 595 1.86 -1.65 8.08
N TYR A 596 3.19 -1.80 8.07
CA TYR A 596 3.98 -2.08 9.26
C TYR A 596 5.19 -1.16 9.35
N VAL A 597 5.63 -0.88 10.57
CA VAL A 597 6.71 0.05 10.88
C VAL A 597 7.79 -0.69 11.66
N LEU A 598 9.03 -0.66 11.17
CA LEU A 598 10.20 -1.33 11.77
C LEU A 598 11.30 -0.30 12.08
N PRO A 599 12.03 -0.38 13.21
CA PRO A 599 13.23 0.41 13.44
C PRO A 599 14.29 0.15 12.36
N LYS A 600 14.91 1.22 11.84
CA LYS A 600 16.03 1.11 10.89
C LYS A 600 17.30 0.54 11.54
N ASN A 601 17.47 0.82 12.83
CA ASN A 601 18.44 0.18 13.70
C ASN A 601 17.63 -0.40 14.87
N PRO A 602 17.54 -1.72 15.05
CA PRO A 602 16.97 -2.28 16.27
C PRO A 602 17.81 -1.82 17.48
N PRO A 603 17.21 -1.61 18.66
CA PRO A 603 17.97 -1.35 19.88
C PRO A 603 18.96 -2.51 20.13
N GLN A 604 20.20 -2.17 20.47
CA GLN A 604 21.25 -3.13 20.85
C GLN A 604 20.97 -3.77 22.20
#